data_AF-A0A848KPK3-F1
#
_entry.id   AF-A0A848KPK3-F1
#
_cell.length_a   1.000
_cell.length_b   1.000
_cell.length_c   1.000
_cell.angle_alpha   90.00
_cell.angle_beta   90.00
_cell.angle_gamma   90.00
#
_symmetry.space_group_name_H-M   'P 1'
#
loop_
_entity.id
_entity.type
_entity.pdbx_description
1 polymer ?
#
loop_
_entity_poly.entity_id
_entity_poly.type
_entity_poly.pdbx_seq_one_letter_code
_entity_poly.pdbx_strand_id
1 'polypeptide(L)'
;MLGRLGFAVLCTLSGCISVPAPATAQPDDTVDVRLLAFNDFRGSLLPPEGTSGVVEQTNGAAVEAGGAAYLAAFVKQLRSQSKNSLLYSVGDNWGSAGLESSMFHDEPVVDVLNSMGVTASGIGNMELVGGYDELLRLQHGGCHPVDGCRFRPEFTGASFPMLAANLTLANGTPATLPFTVNFVDDVPVGVIGVLPRDASQLTTSDLAFGDELSAIDRTADMLDFFGVKTIALLLHKGDDSAPGGPDACNLTTSTARRIAEQASPKVDAVFTAGGNRQHNCTVTDPAGYPRAFMQGASNGRGVSVIDVVVDRSTKDVLRDRTSSFNQIVTRDITPDRATAELVDSAKAMVESIAHSVVGTVTTNIGRDRVASGESALGNLIADAQLAKAAPAGAQLALTNPSGIRADLQSGPVTYGAVFAVQPFTNPLRVVTLTGAQLRAALEQQFGTRADGSPRHEVLAPSATVHYVVDDRAPIGSKVADLTVGGVPVAADGVYRVAISSFLASGGNGFTAFKDGRDAVDIGEDTDALTTYLSVHSPVARPATDRVGVR
;
A
#
# COMPACT_ATOMS: atom_id res chain seq x y z
N MET A 1 -100.41 59.71 -25.37
CA MET A 1 -99.08 60.36 -25.23
C MET A 1 -98.38 59.66 -24.06
N LEU A 2 -97.58 58.61 -24.31
CA LEU A 2 -96.12 58.64 -24.51
C LEU A 2 -95.40 59.24 -23.28
N GLY A 3 -94.48 58.57 -22.57
CA GLY A 3 -93.73 57.37 -22.92
C GLY A 3 -92.93 56.78 -21.75
N ARG A 4 -92.30 55.65 -22.07
CA ARG A 4 -91.50 54.73 -21.26
C ARG A 4 -90.20 55.35 -20.75
N LEU A 5 -89.74 54.97 -19.55
CA LEU A 5 -88.32 54.93 -19.20
C LEU A 5 -87.96 53.54 -18.67
N GLY A 6 -86.92 52.96 -19.26
CA GLY A 6 -86.45 51.60 -19.01
C GLY A 6 -85.45 51.50 -17.85
N PHE A 7 -85.44 50.32 -17.23
CA PHE A 7 -84.48 49.86 -16.24
C PHE A 7 -83.14 49.52 -16.91
N ALA A 8 -82.03 49.95 -16.31
CA ALA A 8 -80.70 49.40 -16.55
C ALA A 8 -80.14 48.86 -15.23
N VAL A 9 -80.02 47.53 -15.12
CA VAL A 9 -79.36 46.83 -14.02
C VAL A 9 -77.90 46.64 -14.41
N LEU A 10 -76.98 47.21 -13.63
CA LEU A 10 -75.54 47.10 -13.82
C LEU A 10 -75.05 45.86 -13.04
N CYS A 11 -74.74 44.77 -13.74
CA CYS A 11 -74.06 43.60 -13.17
C CYS A 11 -72.55 43.85 -13.09
N THR A 12 -72.00 44.03 -11.89
CA THR A 12 -70.56 44.03 -11.64
C THR A 12 -70.08 42.60 -11.40
N LEU A 13 -69.36 42.02 -12.36
CA LEU A 13 -68.60 40.79 -12.17
C LEU A 13 -67.39 41.05 -11.27
N SER A 14 -67.40 40.54 -10.04
CA SER A 14 -66.19 40.38 -9.24
C SER A 14 -65.46 39.11 -9.68
N GLY A 15 -64.40 39.26 -10.48
CA GLY A 15 -63.49 38.18 -10.82
C GLY A 15 -62.54 37.90 -9.65
N CYS A 16 -62.63 36.72 -9.06
CA CYS A 16 -61.62 36.22 -8.13
C CYS A 16 -60.34 35.92 -8.93
N ILE A 17 -59.35 36.81 -8.84
CA ILE A 17 -57.99 36.53 -9.31
C ILE A 17 -57.32 35.66 -8.23
N SER A 18 -57.29 34.35 -8.44
CA SER A 18 -56.44 33.44 -7.67
C SER A 18 -55.00 33.64 -8.11
N VAL A 19 -54.23 34.42 -7.33
CA VAL A 19 -52.78 34.49 -7.46
C VAL A 19 -52.22 33.12 -7.05
N PRO A 20 -51.53 32.37 -7.93
CA PRO A 20 -50.87 31.13 -7.51
C PRO A 20 -49.81 31.49 -6.46
N ALA A 21 -49.87 30.82 -5.31
CA ALA A 21 -48.78 30.87 -4.35
C ALA A 21 -47.49 30.46 -5.06
N PRO A 22 -46.35 31.14 -4.81
CA PRO A 22 -45.08 30.69 -5.34
C PRO A 22 -44.87 29.26 -4.83
N ALA A 23 -44.70 28.32 -5.77
CA ALA A 23 -44.28 26.97 -5.43
C ALA A 23 -42.94 27.09 -4.70
N THR A 24 -42.94 26.89 -3.39
CA THR A 24 -41.73 26.58 -2.65
C THR A 24 -41.17 25.32 -3.29
N ALA A 25 -40.05 25.42 -4.00
CA ALA A 25 -39.30 24.25 -4.43
C ALA A 25 -39.12 23.36 -3.19
N GLN A 26 -39.66 22.13 -3.23
CA GLN A 26 -39.30 21.14 -2.22
C GLN A 26 -37.78 21.07 -2.19
N PRO A 27 -37.12 21.04 -1.02
CA PRO A 27 -35.71 20.68 -0.97
C PRO A 27 -35.56 19.35 -1.72
N ASP A 28 -34.56 19.28 -2.60
CA ASP A 28 -34.26 18.03 -3.31
C ASP A 28 -34.19 16.89 -2.28
N ASP A 29 -34.98 15.84 -2.50
CA ASP A 29 -35.12 14.69 -1.60
C ASP A 29 -33.86 13.80 -1.61
N THR A 30 -32.76 14.32 -2.16
CA THR A 30 -31.49 13.62 -2.33
C THR A 30 -30.31 14.44 -1.81
N VAL A 31 -29.21 13.75 -1.53
CA VAL A 31 -27.91 14.32 -1.19
C VAL A 31 -26.87 13.73 -2.13
N ASP A 32 -26.18 14.57 -2.88
CA ASP A 32 -24.98 14.16 -3.62
C ASP A 32 -23.81 14.04 -2.64
N VAL A 33 -23.10 12.91 -2.67
CA VAL A 33 -21.94 12.65 -1.83
C VAL A 33 -20.79 12.13 -2.70
N ARG A 34 -19.65 12.82 -2.66
CA ARG A 34 -18.42 12.39 -3.32
C ARG A 34 -17.54 11.59 -2.35
N LEU A 35 -17.32 10.32 -2.64
CA LEU A 35 -16.39 9.47 -1.92
C LEU A 35 -15.05 9.47 -2.66
N LEU A 36 -14.01 9.96 -2.01
CA LEU A 36 -12.64 9.98 -2.52
C LEU A 36 -11.84 8.92 -1.78
N ALA A 37 -11.01 8.16 -2.48
CA ALA A 37 -10.05 7.25 -1.86
C ALA A 37 -8.71 7.25 -2.58
N PHE A 38 -7.64 7.12 -1.81
CA PHE A 38 -6.33 6.70 -2.31
C PHE A 38 -5.89 5.47 -1.52
N ASN A 39 -4.93 4.73 -2.05
CA ASN A 39 -4.42 3.51 -1.45
C ASN A 39 -2.91 3.41 -1.65
N ASP A 40 -2.26 2.56 -0.87
CA ASP A 40 -0.84 2.23 -1.04
C ASP A 40 0.03 3.50 -1.13
N PHE A 41 -0.23 4.49 -0.28
CA PHE A 41 0.51 5.76 -0.32
C PHE A 41 2.00 5.55 0.00
N ARG A 42 2.31 4.54 0.81
CA ARG A 42 3.67 4.00 1.01
C ARG A 42 4.70 5.05 1.43
N GLY A 43 4.25 6.09 2.12
CA GLY A 43 5.01 7.25 2.54
C GLY A 43 5.66 8.01 1.38
N SER A 44 5.01 8.06 0.22
CA SER A 44 5.46 8.78 -0.97
C SER A 44 5.30 10.31 -0.79
N LEU A 45 6.03 10.85 0.19
CA LEU A 45 6.10 12.27 0.50
C LEU A 45 6.67 13.04 -0.70
N LEU A 46 7.81 12.57 -1.19
CA LEU A 46 8.41 13.06 -2.44
C LEU A 46 7.73 12.42 -3.67
N PRO A 47 7.74 13.12 -4.82
CA PRO A 47 7.26 12.54 -6.07
C PRO A 47 8.05 11.26 -6.43
N PRO A 48 7.38 10.11 -6.65
CA PRO A 48 8.06 8.84 -6.92
C PRO A 48 8.76 8.84 -8.29
N GLU A 49 9.88 8.14 -8.45
CA GLU A 49 10.62 8.11 -9.72
C GLU A 49 10.42 6.81 -10.52
N GLY A 50 10.85 6.82 -11.79
CA GLY A 50 10.84 5.66 -12.67
C GLY A 50 9.45 5.07 -12.90
N THR A 51 9.36 3.74 -12.97
CA THR A 51 8.08 3.04 -13.21
C THR A 51 7.06 3.21 -12.09
N SER A 52 7.52 3.56 -10.88
CA SER A 52 6.67 3.87 -9.73
C SER A 52 6.17 5.31 -9.73
N GLY A 53 6.67 6.14 -10.65
CA GLY A 53 6.36 7.55 -10.83
C GLY A 53 5.48 7.89 -12.02
N VAL A 54 4.98 6.88 -12.74
CA VAL A 54 4.18 7.08 -13.96
C VAL A 54 2.87 6.33 -13.92
N VAL A 55 1.86 6.85 -14.63
CA VAL A 55 0.57 6.18 -14.88
C VAL A 55 0.29 6.21 -16.38
N GLU A 56 -0.28 5.13 -16.89
CA GLU A 56 -0.72 5.03 -18.29
C GLU A 56 -2.07 5.75 -18.47
N GLN A 57 -2.15 6.56 -19.52
CA GLN A 57 -3.36 7.27 -19.94
C GLN A 57 -4.18 6.40 -20.90
N THR A 58 -5.44 6.79 -21.15
CA THR A 58 -6.35 6.06 -22.06
C THR A 58 -5.81 5.94 -23.49
N ASN A 59 -4.93 6.85 -23.93
CA ASN A 59 -4.28 6.80 -25.23
C ASN A 59 -3.00 5.92 -25.25
N GLY A 60 -2.67 5.24 -24.16
CA GLY A 60 -1.47 4.42 -23.99
C GLY A 60 -0.19 5.20 -23.64
N ALA A 61 -0.24 6.53 -23.57
CA ALA A 61 0.90 7.34 -23.16
C ALA A 61 1.11 7.26 -21.63
N ALA A 62 2.36 7.29 -21.17
CA ALA A 62 2.68 7.41 -19.75
C ALA A 62 2.84 8.88 -19.34
N VAL A 63 2.29 9.24 -18.18
CA VAL A 63 2.44 10.58 -17.57
C VAL A 63 3.03 10.45 -16.18
N GLU A 64 3.89 11.40 -15.79
CA GLU A 64 4.41 11.46 -14.43
C GLU A 64 3.31 11.80 -13.43
N ALA A 65 3.29 11.08 -12.31
CA ALA A 65 2.26 11.19 -11.30
C ALA A 65 2.77 10.95 -9.88
N GLY A 66 2.01 11.43 -8.89
CA GLY A 66 2.20 11.18 -7.47
C GLY A 66 3.07 12.20 -6.73
N GLY A 67 3.28 11.92 -5.45
CA GLY A 67 3.87 12.82 -4.46
C GLY A 67 2.80 13.52 -3.61
N ALA A 68 3.06 13.65 -2.31
CA ALA A 68 2.09 14.16 -1.32
C ALA A 68 1.49 15.52 -1.70
N ALA A 69 2.31 16.47 -2.13
CA ALA A 69 1.85 17.83 -2.39
C ALA A 69 0.95 17.92 -3.63
N TYR A 70 1.20 17.09 -4.66
CA TYR A 70 0.32 16.98 -5.82
C TYR A 70 -0.98 16.24 -5.49
N LEU A 71 -0.89 15.17 -4.69
CA LEU A 71 -2.06 14.44 -4.19
C LEU A 71 -2.99 15.38 -3.42
N ALA A 72 -2.45 16.16 -2.49
CA ALA A 72 -3.20 17.16 -1.72
C ALA A 72 -3.87 18.22 -2.61
N ALA A 73 -3.16 18.69 -3.65
CA ALA A 73 -3.71 19.64 -4.61
C ALA A 73 -4.88 19.05 -5.41
N PHE A 74 -4.76 17.84 -5.91
CA PHE A 74 -5.84 17.14 -6.62
C PHE A 74 -7.03 16.83 -5.72
N VAL A 75 -6.78 16.38 -4.48
CA VAL A 75 -7.84 16.18 -3.48
C VAL A 75 -8.59 17.49 -3.25
N LYS A 76 -7.89 18.61 -3.05
CA LYS A 76 -8.52 19.92 -2.86
C LYS A 76 -9.34 20.36 -4.09
N GLN A 77 -8.83 20.12 -5.29
CA GLN A 77 -9.56 20.39 -6.53
C GLN A 77 -10.83 19.53 -6.64
N LEU A 78 -10.73 18.21 -6.41
CA LEU A 78 -11.87 17.29 -6.46
C LEU A 78 -12.93 17.63 -5.41
N ARG A 79 -12.51 18.05 -4.21
CA ARG A 79 -13.42 18.53 -3.16
C ARG A 79 -14.11 19.83 -3.55
N SER A 80 -13.43 20.76 -4.24
CA SER A 80 -14.04 22.03 -4.67
C SER A 80 -15.17 21.86 -5.70
N GLN A 81 -15.22 20.70 -6.36
CA GLN A 81 -16.22 20.36 -7.38
C GLN A 81 -17.48 19.70 -6.79
N SER A 82 -17.49 19.38 -5.49
CA SER A 82 -18.64 18.79 -4.80
C SER A 82 -18.91 19.54 -3.51
N LYS A 83 -20.19 19.79 -3.20
CA LYS A 83 -20.57 20.38 -1.91
C LYS A 83 -20.16 19.46 -0.74
N ASN A 84 -20.29 18.16 -0.95
CA ASN A 84 -20.16 17.14 0.08
C ASN A 84 -19.13 16.11 -0.37
N SER A 85 -18.05 15.95 0.39
CA SER A 85 -17.03 14.97 0.08
C SER A 85 -16.38 14.38 1.32
N LEU A 86 -16.06 13.10 1.26
CA LEU A 86 -15.32 12.36 2.28
C LEU A 86 -14.07 11.78 1.63
N LEU A 87 -12.93 11.82 2.33
CA LEU A 87 -11.67 11.30 1.83
C LEU A 87 -11.22 10.12 2.68
N TYR A 88 -10.93 9.01 2.04
CA TYR A 88 -10.46 7.81 2.70
C TYR A 88 -9.05 7.44 2.23
N SER A 89 -8.32 6.78 3.10
CA SER A 89 -7.20 5.92 2.70
C SER A 89 -7.64 4.46 2.82
N VAL A 90 -7.27 3.61 1.87
CA VAL A 90 -7.56 2.17 1.95
C VAL A 90 -6.47 1.41 2.72
N GLY A 91 -5.41 2.08 3.23
CA GLY A 91 -4.29 1.47 3.96
C GLY A 91 -3.00 1.38 3.12
N ASP A 92 -1.96 0.76 3.70
CA ASP A 92 -0.55 0.85 3.27
C ASP A 92 -0.12 2.30 3.04
N ASN A 93 -0.43 3.18 4.01
CA ASN A 93 -0.05 4.58 3.99
C ASN A 93 1.46 4.78 4.13
N TRP A 94 2.16 3.84 4.77
CA TRP A 94 3.60 3.87 5.03
C TRP A 94 4.26 2.50 4.79
N GLY A 95 5.52 2.33 5.20
CA GLY A 95 6.24 1.05 5.15
C GLY A 95 7.08 0.77 3.88
N SER A 96 7.11 1.65 2.89
CA SER A 96 8.07 1.55 1.76
C SER A 96 8.54 2.91 1.24
N ALA A 97 8.68 3.85 2.18
CA ALA A 97 8.86 5.26 1.93
C ALA A 97 10.32 5.67 1.74
N GLY A 98 10.54 6.92 1.35
CA GLY A 98 11.86 7.55 1.34
C GLY A 98 12.40 7.81 2.76
N LEU A 99 13.68 8.19 2.85
CA LEU A 99 14.32 8.56 4.12
C LEU A 99 13.52 9.59 4.91
N GLU A 100 12.90 10.54 4.20
CA GLU A 100 12.07 11.60 4.75
C GLU A 100 10.83 11.12 5.53
N SER A 101 10.46 9.85 5.42
CA SER A 101 9.41 9.22 6.23
C SER A 101 10.00 8.24 7.23
N SER A 102 10.81 7.29 6.76
CA SER A 102 11.30 6.18 7.59
C SER A 102 12.21 6.66 8.73
N MET A 103 12.99 7.73 8.54
CA MET A 103 13.84 8.29 9.61
C MET A 103 13.05 8.89 10.78
N PHE A 104 11.75 9.11 10.59
CA PHE A 104 10.85 9.72 11.56
C PHE A 104 9.69 8.79 11.91
N HIS A 105 9.84 7.48 11.71
CA HIS A 105 8.80 6.48 12.03
C HIS A 105 7.44 6.88 11.45
N ASP A 106 7.44 7.35 10.21
CA ASP A 106 6.25 7.72 9.44
C ASP A 106 5.38 8.86 10.02
N GLU A 107 5.86 9.57 11.07
CA GLU A 107 5.18 10.76 11.62
C GLU A 107 4.86 11.83 10.55
N PRO A 108 5.77 12.16 9.60
CA PRO A 108 5.45 13.15 8.57
C PRO A 108 4.36 12.67 7.61
N VAL A 109 4.20 11.37 7.41
CA VAL A 109 3.11 10.82 6.60
C VAL A 109 1.78 11.07 7.29
N VAL A 110 1.68 10.75 8.59
CA VAL A 110 0.47 11.02 9.37
C VAL A 110 0.12 12.50 9.34
N ASP A 111 1.11 13.39 9.47
CA ASP A 111 0.90 14.84 9.35
C ASP A 111 0.39 15.27 7.96
N VAL A 112 0.91 14.70 6.87
CA VAL A 112 0.37 14.94 5.52
C VAL A 112 -1.10 14.51 5.47
N LEU A 113 -1.43 13.31 5.96
CA LEU A 113 -2.80 12.78 5.94
C LEU A 113 -3.76 13.63 6.78
N ASN A 114 -3.31 14.09 7.95
CA ASN A 114 -4.03 15.05 8.79
C ASN A 114 -4.30 16.36 8.02
N SER A 115 -3.27 16.90 7.34
CA SER A 115 -3.40 18.16 6.57
C SER A 115 -4.36 18.04 5.38
N MET A 116 -4.44 16.85 4.77
CA MET A 116 -5.40 16.57 3.70
C MET A 116 -6.81 16.33 4.23
N GLY A 117 -7.00 16.23 5.55
CA GLY A 117 -8.29 15.96 6.16
C GLY A 117 -8.84 14.61 5.74
N VAL A 118 -8.02 13.55 5.83
CA VAL A 118 -8.49 12.17 5.71
C VAL A 118 -9.59 11.94 6.75
N THR A 119 -10.72 11.39 6.33
CA THR A 119 -11.90 11.11 7.15
C THR A 119 -11.73 9.82 7.93
N ALA A 120 -11.16 8.79 7.30
CA ALA A 120 -10.82 7.51 7.91
C ALA A 120 -9.78 6.79 7.05
N SER A 121 -9.01 5.89 7.66
CA SER A 121 -8.09 5.01 6.96
C SER A 121 -8.46 3.55 7.23
N GLY A 122 -8.43 2.70 6.21
CA GLY A 122 -8.24 1.28 6.39
C GLY A 122 -6.84 0.98 6.92
N ILE A 123 -6.65 -0.21 7.49
CA ILE A 123 -5.35 -0.74 7.86
C ILE A 123 -4.95 -1.75 6.79
N GLY A 124 -3.76 -1.57 6.21
CA GLY A 124 -3.12 -2.55 5.34
C GLY A 124 -2.12 -3.42 6.10
N ASN A 125 -1.35 -4.19 5.35
CA ASN A 125 -0.31 -5.03 5.93
C ASN A 125 0.88 -4.22 6.44
N MET A 126 1.22 -3.11 5.79
CA MET A 126 2.40 -2.31 6.14
C MET A 126 2.20 -1.51 7.42
N GLU A 127 0.96 -1.15 7.77
CA GLU A 127 0.60 -0.54 9.05
C GLU A 127 1.04 -1.38 10.27
N LEU A 128 1.19 -2.70 10.12
CA LEU A 128 1.48 -3.63 11.21
C LEU A 128 2.95 -4.06 11.30
N VAL A 129 3.82 -3.61 10.38
CA VAL A 129 5.24 -4.01 10.36
C VAL A 129 5.98 -3.55 11.61
N GLY A 130 5.69 -2.34 12.10
CA GLY A 130 6.22 -1.83 13.37
C GLY A 130 5.61 -2.48 14.62
N GLY A 131 4.65 -3.38 14.46
CA GLY A 131 3.89 -3.99 15.54
C GLY A 131 2.67 -3.17 15.97
N TYR A 132 1.85 -3.77 16.83
CA TYR A 132 0.58 -3.18 17.27
C TYR A 132 0.76 -1.92 18.12
N ASP A 133 1.77 -1.88 18.97
CA ASP A 133 2.06 -0.69 19.79
C ASP A 133 2.45 0.51 18.92
N GLU A 134 3.17 0.27 17.83
CA GLU A 134 3.54 1.33 16.90
C GLU A 134 2.34 1.82 16.09
N LEU A 135 1.45 0.92 15.66
CA LEU A 135 0.15 1.29 15.08
C LEU A 135 -0.64 2.20 16.04
N LEU A 136 -0.71 1.84 17.33
CA LEU A 136 -1.38 2.65 18.33
C LEU A 136 -0.70 3.99 18.57
N ARG A 137 0.64 4.06 18.51
CA ARG A 137 1.38 5.32 18.56
C ARG A 137 1.05 6.21 17.36
N LEU A 138 1.00 5.66 16.15
CA LEU A 138 0.61 6.41 14.94
C LEU A 138 -0.84 6.90 15.01
N GLN A 139 -1.73 6.12 15.62
CA GLN A 139 -3.13 6.51 15.85
C GLN A 139 -3.28 7.58 16.94
N HIS A 140 -2.59 7.47 18.07
CA HIS A 140 -2.87 8.25 19.29
C HIS A 140 -1.81 9.30 19.64
N GLY A 141 -0.68 9.29 18.94
CA GLY A 141 0.45 10.17 19.21
C GLY A 141 1.41 9.61 20.26
N GLY A 142 2.43 10.42 20.56
CA GLY A 142 3.53 10.08 21.46
C GLY A 142 4.85 9.87 20.74
N CYS A 143 5.93 10.09 21.47
CA CYS A 143 7.28 9.91 20.96
C CYS A 143 7.62 8.43 20.80
N HIS A 144 8.38 8.12 19.75
CA HIS A 144 8.85 6.76 19.51
C HIS A 144 9.76 6.30 20.69
N PRO A 145 9.62 5.06 21.19
CA PRO A 145 10.28 4.61 22.42
C PRO A 145 11.81 4.49 22.33
N VAL A 146 12.37 4.40 21.13
CA VAL A 146 13.82 4.20 20.93
C VAL A 146 14.58 5.54 20.89
N ASP A 147 14.08 6.50 20.11
CA ASP A 147 14.81 7.71 19.75
C ASP A 147 13.99 9.00 19.92
N GLY A 148 12.81 8.91 20.52
CA GLY A 148 11.97 10.06 20.88
C GLY A 148 11.23 10.66 19.69
N CYS A 149 10.64 11.85 19.88
CA CYS A 149 10.01 12.60 18.80
C CYS A 149 11.12 13.33 18.00
N ARG A 150 11.34 12.89 16.76
CA ARG A 150 12.45 13.40 15.92
C ARG A 150 12.02 14.39 14.85
N PHE A 151 10.77 14.31 14.40
CA PHE A 151 10.23 15.21 13.39
C PHE A 151 9.63 16.48 14.01
N ARG A 152 8.96 16.33 15.16
CA ARG A 152 8.37 17.42 15.94
C ARG A 152 8.74 17.30 17.42
N PRO A 153 8.55 18.36 18.23
CA PRO A 153 8.69 18.28 19.68
C PRO A 153 7.69 17.30 20.32
N GLU A 154 6.50 17.19 19.72
CA GLU A 154 5.43 16.29 20.13
C GLU A 154 4.72 15.79 18.88
N PHE A 155 4.47 14.48 18.82
CA PHE A 155 3.68 13.86 17.77
C PHE A 155 2.26 13.59 18.28
N THR A 156 1.24 14.14 17.61
CA THR A 156 -0.16 14.11 18.08
C THR A 156 -0.96 12.92 17.56
N GLY A 157 -0.37 12.10 16.69
CA GLY A 157 -1.08 10.98 16.05
C GLY A 157 -2.04 11.41 14.94
N ALA A 158 -2.72 10.42 14.38
CA ALA A 158 -3.71 10.61 13.33
C ALA A 158 -4.98 11.30 13.86
N SER A 159 -5.44 12.33 13.16
CA SER A 159 -6.71 13.01 13.42
C SER A 159 -7.92 12.25 12.83
N PHE A 160 -7.71 11.02 12.40
CA PHE A 160 -8.68 10.14 11.76
C PHE A 160 -8.56 8.72 12.34
N PRO A 161 -9.67 7.96 12.38
CA PRO A 161 -9.63 6.58 12.83
C PRO A 161 -8.99 5.66 11.77
N MET A 162 -8.17 4.73 12.24
CA MET A 162 -7.67 3.59 11.49
C MET A 162 -8.56 2.37 11.75
N LEU A 163 -9.04 1.74 10.69
CA LEU A 163 -10.16 0.81 10.71
C LEU A 163 -9.75 -0.60 10.29
N ALA A 164 -10.14 -1.59 11.09
CA ALA A 164 -10.05 -3.01 10.75
C ALA A 164 -11.09 -3.86 11.49
N ALA A 165 -12.16 -4.23 10.80
CA ALA A 165 -13.27 -5.01 11.33
C ALA A 165 -12.92 -6.49 11.60
N ASN A 166 -11.87 -7.00 10.95
CA ASN A 166 -11.38 -8.37 11.12
C ASN A 166 -10.11 -8.46 11.98
N LEU A 167 -9.75 -7.42 12.73
CA LEU A 167 -8.60 -7.46 13.64
C LEU A 167 -9.05 -7.52 15.11
N THR A 168 -8.63 -8.56 15.81
CA THR A 168 -8.93 -8.73 17.24
C THR A 168 -7.68 -9.04 18.04
N LEU A 169 -7.70 -8.75 19.34
CA LEU A 169 -6.76 -9.32 20.30
C LEU A 169 -7.02 -10.83 20.45
N ALA A 170 -6.08 -11.58 21.03
CA ALA A 170 -6.21 -13.01 21.28
C ALA A 170 -7.48 -13.41 22.06
N ASN A 171 -8.04 -12.51 22.87
CA ASN A 171 -9.29 -12.74 23.63
C ASN A 171 -10.57 -12.44 22.82
N GLY A 172 -10.45 -12.09 21.54
CA GLY A 172 -11.57 -11.77 20.65
C GLY A 172 -12.08 -10.33 20.73
N THR A 173 -11.50 -9.47 21.58
CA THR A 173 -11.84 -8.04 21.62
C THR A 173 -11.36 -7.36 20.34
N PRO A 174 -12.15 -6.47 19.70
CA PRO A 174 -11.67 -5.67 18.58
C PRO A 174 -10.37 -4.94 18.94
N ALA A 175 -9.34 -5.08 18.11
CA ALA A 175 -8.08 -4.37 18.30
C ALA A 175 -8.17 -2.92 17.80
N THR A 176 -9.04 -2.66 16.83
CA THR A 176 -9.28 -1.31 16.32
C THR A 176 -10.78 -1.09 16.10
N LEU A 177 -11.15 0.10 15.66
CA LEU A 177 -12.54 0.36 15.28
C LEU A 177 -12.89 -0.41 13.99
N PRO A 178 -14.02 -1.12 13.93
CA PRO A 178 -14.43 -1.84 12.72
C PRO A 178 -14.94 -0.91 11.61
N PHE A 179 -15.52 0.24 11.99
CA PHE A 179 -16.11 1.22 11.10
C PHE A 179 -16.09 2.62 11.73
N THR A 180 -16.39 3.64 10.93
CA THR A 180 -16.82 4.96 11.43
C THR A 180 -18.05 5.44 10.66
N VAL A 181 -18.77 6.43 11.21
CA VAL A 181 -19.95 7.05 10.59
C VAL A 181 -19.75 8.56 10.54
N ASN A 182 -19.91 9.13 9.36
CA ASN A 182 -19.85 10.57 9.12
C ASN A 182 -21.22 11.08 8.69
N PHE A 183 -21.58 12.30 9.09
CA PHE A 183 -22.85 12.91 8.68
C PHE A 183 -22.62 13.91 7.56
N VAL A 184 -23.37 13.77 6.47
CA VAL A 184 -23.32 14.63 5.29
C VAL A 184 -24.72 15.16 5.02
N ASP A 185 -24.96 16.45 5.25
CA ASP A 185 -26.30 17.06 5.19
C ASP A 185 -27.38 16.19 5.90
N ASP A 186 -27.09 15.76 7.13
CA ASP A 186 -27.91 14.88 8.00
C ASP A 186 -28.04 13.40 7.56
N VAL A 187 -27.41 13.00 6.46
CA VAL A 187 -27.32 11.59 6.03
C VAL A 187 -26.13 10.91 6.70
N PRO A 188 -26.32 9.80 7.44
CA PRO A 188 -25.22 9.01 7.97
C PRO A 188 -24.58 8.16 6.86
N VAL A 189 -23.27 8.34 6.67
CA VAL A 189 -22.43 7.58 5.74
C VAL A 189 -21.45 6.74 6.56
N GLY A 190 -21.64 5.42 6.52
CA GLY A 190 -20.76 4.45 7.17
C GLY A 190 -19.60 4.05 6.28
N VAL A 191 -18.43 3.82 6.88
CA VAL A 191 -17.29 3.23 6.18
C VAL A 191 -16.69 2.10 7.02
N ILE A 192 -16.54 0.94 6.40
CA ILE A 192 -15.98 -0.28 7.01
C ILE A 192 -14.53 -0.43 6.55
N GLY A 193 -13.60 -0.70 7.47
CA GLY A 193 -12.22 -1.05 7.13
C GLY A 193 -11.97 -2.55 7.28
N VAL A 194 -11.29 -3.18 6.32
CA VAL A 194 -10.95 -4.61 6.37
C VAL A 194 -9.53 -4.80 5.84
N LEU A 195 -8.68 -5.44 6.64
CA LEU A 195 -7.29 -5.72 6.29
C LEU A 195 -7.14 -7.13 5.68
N PRO A 196 -6.03 -7.43 4.98
CA PRO A 196 -5.84 -8.73 4.38
C PRO A 196 -5.47 -9.77 5.44
N ARG A 197 -6.14 -10.92 5.47
CA ARG A 197 -5.93 -11.95 6.50
C ARG A 197 -4.51 -12.52 6.54
N ASP A 198 -3.83 -12.54 5.40
CA ASP A 198 -2.44 -12.95 5.24
C ASP A 198 -1.42 -11.97 5.85
N ALA A 199 -1.84 -10.77 6.28
CA ALA A 199 -0.99 -9.88 7.09
C ALA A 199 -0.55 -10.50 8.43
N SER A 200 -1.24 -11.54 8.90
CA SER A 200 -0.81 -12.37 10.03
C SER A 200 0.63 -12.92 9.92
N GLN A 201 1.17 -13.02 8.70
CA GLN A 201 2.53 -13.49 8.46
C GLN A 201 3.61 -12.42 8.68
N LEU A 202 3.21 -11.16 8.80
CA LEU A 202 4.10 -10.00 8.84
C LEU A 202 4.28 -9.43 10.25
N THR A 203 3.55 -9.94 11.22
CA THR A 203 3.66 -9.54 12.63
C THR A 203 3.83 -10.77 13.52
N THR A 204 4.58 -10.60 14.62
CA THR A 204 4.71 -11.59 15.69
C THR A 204 3.79 -11.32 16.87
N SER A 205 2.87 -10.36 16.74
CA SER A 205 1.92 -9.96 17.79
C SER A 205 0.83 -11.00 18.05
N ASP A 206 0.28 -11.03 19.28
CA ASP A 206 -0.90 -11.80 19.69
C ASP A 206 -2.24 -11.29 19.09
N LEU A 207 -2.20 -10.80 17.85
CA LEU A 207 -3.35 -10.37 17.07
C LEU A 207 -3.93 -11.55 16.30
N ALA A 208 -5.26 -11.61 16.26
CA ALA A 208 -6.01 -12.56 15.46
C ALA A 208 -6.66 -11.87 14.27
N PHE A 209 -6.54 -12.51 13.10
CA PHE A 209 -6.99 -12.02 11.81
C PHE A 209 -8.18 -12.87 11.36
N GLY A 210 -9.37 -12.27 11.46
CA GLY A 210 -10.62 -12.89 11.07
C GLY A 210 -10.81 -12.97 9.55
N ASP A 211 -11.80 -13.76 9.14
CA ASP A 211 -12.27 -13.82 7.76
C ASP A 211 -12.83 -12.48 7.31
N GLU A 212 -12.38 -12.02 6.14
CA GLU A 212 -12.73 -10.72 5.57
C GLU A 212 -14.23 -10.60 5.31
N LEU A 213 -14.81 -11.58 4.61
CA LEU A 213 -16.22 -11.56 4.21
C LEU A 213 -17.16 -11.56 5.42
N SER A 214 -16.88 -12.46 6.38
CA SER A 214 -17.64 -12.56 7.62
C SER A 214 -17.58 -11.27 8.44
N ALA A 215 -16.45 -10.56 8.43
CA ALA A 215 -16.32 -9.28 9.12
C ALA A 215 -17.08 -8.14 8.42
N ILE A 216 -17.06 -8.10 7.08
CA ILE A 216 -17.83 -7.15 6.27
C ILE A 216 -19.32 -7.29 6.59
N ASP A 217 -19.85 -8.51 6.46
CA ASP A 217 -21.29 -8.76 6.58
C ASP A 217 -21.80 -8.43 7.99
N ARG A 218 -21.08 -8.87 9.02
CA ARG A 218 -21.41 -8.54 10.43
C ARG A 218 -21.42 -7.03 10.68
N THR A 219 -20.47 -6.32 10.11
CA THR A 219 -20.31 -4.88 10.35
C THR A 219 -21.35 -4.08 9.56
N ALA A 220 -21.65 -4.50 8.33
CA ALA A 220 -22.73 -3.92 7.53
C ALA A 220 -24.10 -4.14 8.20
N ASP A 221 -24.37 -5.33 8.76
CA ASP A 221 -25.59 -5.60 9.53
C ASP A 221 -25.71 -4.72 10.78
N MET A 222 -24.59 -4.48 11.47
CA MET A 222 -24.55 -3.60 12.63
C MET A 222 -24.83 -2.14 12.26
N LEU A 223 -24.20 -1.62 11.19
CA LEU A 223 -24.47 -0.28 10.66
C LEU A 223 -25.94 -0.11 10.24
N ASP A 224 -26.46 -1.09 9.51
CA ASP A 224 -27.84 -1.14 9.03
C ASP A 224 -28.86 -1.16 10.17
N PHE A 225 -28.56 -1.89 11.26
CA PHE A 225 -29.34 -1.89 12.50
C PHE A 225 -29.40 -0.52 13.16
N PHE A 226 -28.31 0.25 13.13
CA PHE A 226 -28.28 1.64 13.60
C PHE A 226 -28.85 2.65 12.60
N GLY A 227 -29.41 2.19 11.47
CA GLY A 227 -30.04 3.05 10.47
C GLY A 227 -29.06 3.78 9.55
N VAL A 228 -27.81 3.30 9.48
CA VAL A 228 -26.82 3.73 8.49
C VAL A 228 -27.01 2.87 7.24
N LYS A 229 -27.55 3.46 6.17
CA LYS A 229 -27.87 2.72 4.94
C LYS A 229 -26.91 2.99 3.79
N THR A 230 -26.23 4.15 3.79
CA THR A 230 -25.12 4.42 2.86
C THR A 230 -23.82 3.86 3.43
N ILE A 231 -23.26 2.81 2.82
CA ILE A 231 -22.07 2.11 3.34
C ILE A 231 -20.99 1.93 2.27
N ALA A 232 -19.80 2.46 2.54
CA ALA A 232 -18.59 2.20 1.75
C ALA A 232 -17.67 1.17 2.44
N LEU A 233 -16.89 0.45 1.65
CA LEU A 233 -15.89 -0.52 2.12
C LEU A 233 -14.48 -0.10 1.69
N LEU A 234 -13.57 -0.06 2.66
CA LEU A 234 -12.11 0.05 2.47
C LEU A 234 -11.53 -1.36 2.65
N LEU A 235 -11.36 -2.07 1.53
CA LEU A 235 -10.85 -3.44 1.52
C LEU A 235 -9.37 -3.43 1.13
N HIS A 236 -8.48 -3.67 2.08
CA HIS A 236 -7.06 -3.77 1.80
C HIS A 236 -6.67 -5.16 1.26
N LYS A 237 -7.29 -5.53 0.13
CA LYS A 237 -7.01 -6.75 -0.63
C LYS A 237 -7.06 -6.39 -2.10
N GLY A 238 -6.05 -6.83 -2.86
CA GLY A 238 -5.84 -6.35 -4.22
C GLY A 238 -6.09 -7.42 -5.28
N ASP A 239 -6.25 -6.94 -6.50
CA ASP A 239 -6.20 -7.74 -7.72
C ASP A 239 -5.12 -7.22 -8.67
N ASP A 240 -4.41 -8.14 -9.30
CA ASP A 240 -3.53 -7.82 -10.41
C ASP A 240 -4.35 -7.39 -11.63
N SER A 241 -3.77 -6.52 -12.44
CA SER A 241 -4.40 -5.98 -13.65
C SER A 241 -3.39 -5.88 -14.79
N ALA A 242 -3.85 -6.11 -16.02
CA ALA A 242 -3.06 -5.79 -17.20
C ALA A 242 -2.94 -4.26 -17.38
N PRO A 243 -2.00 -3.78 -18.22
CA PRO A 243 -1.91 -2.35 -18.57
C PRO A 243 -3.22 -1.77 -19.13
N GLY A 244 -3.35 -0.46 -19.00
CA GLY A 244 -4.53 0.29 -19.39
C GLY A 244 -4.60 1.67 -18.75
N GLY A 245 -5.49 2.51 -19.29
CA GLY A 245 -5.77 3.85 -18.78
C GLY A 245 -6.31 3.87 -17.35
N PRO A 246 -6.60 5.06 -16.79
CA PRO A 246 -6.98 5.20 -15.40
C PRO A 246 -8.24 4.42 -15.00
N ASP A 247 -9.19 4.27 -15.92
CA ASP A 247 -10.48 3.61 -15.69
C ASP A 247 -10.59 2.22 -16.33
N ALA A 248 -9.49 1.63 -16.80
CA ALA A 248 -9.53 0.31 -17.40
C ALA A 248 -9.92 -0.76 -16.37
N CYS A 249 -10.89 -1.62 -16.70
CA CYS A 249 -11.23 -2.81 -15.91
C CYS A 249 -10.57 -4.06 -16.51
N ASN A 250 -9.25 -4.17 -16.36
CA ASN A 250 -8.44 -5.25 -16.94
C ASN A 250 -7.89 -6.21 -15.88
N LEU A 251 -8.73 -6.61 -14.92
CA LEU A 251 -8.33 -7.50 -13.83
C LEU A 251 -7.88 -8.87 -14.37
N THR A 252 -6.71 -9.34 -13.91
CA THR A 252 -6.16 -10.66 -14.25
C THR A 252 -6.30 -11.67 -13.11
N THR A 253 -6.56 -11.19 -11.89
CA THR A 253 -6.95 -12.01 -10.73
C THR A 253 -8.35 -11.60 -10.26
N SER A 254 -8.86 -12.32 -9.26
CA SER A 254 -10.20 -12.04 -8.70
C SER A 254 -10.29 -12.24 -7.18
N THR A 255 -9.18 -12.09 -6.46
CA THR A 255 -9.14 -12.25 -5.01
C THR A 255 -10.02 -11.22 -4.31
N ALA A 256 -9.83 -9.94 -4.61
CA ALA A 256 -10.62 -8.87 -4.01
C ALA A 256 -12.00 -8.73 -4.68
N ARG A 257 -12.04 -8.92 -6.00
CA ARG A 257 -13.29 -8.95 -6.78
C ARG A 257 -14.29 -9.96 -6.22
N ARG A 258 -13.87 -11.19 -5.88
CA ARG A 258 -14.78 -12.19 -5.30
C ARG A 258 -15.36 -11.76 -3.95
N ILE A 259 -14.56 -11.12 -3.10
CA ILE A 259 -15.06 -10.55 -1.84
C ILE A 259 -16.09 -9.46 -2.15
N ALA A 260 -15.80 -8.58 -3.10
CA ALA A 260 -16.70 -7.52 -3.54
C ALA A 260 -17.93 -8.03 -4.32
N GLU A 261 -17.98 -9.26 -4.80
CA GLU A 261 -19.18 -9.87 -5.39
C GLU A 261 -20.01 -10.61 -4.33
N GLN A 262 -19.37 -11.11 -3.27
CA GLN A 262 -20.01 -11.94 -2.24
C GLN A 262 -20.43 -11.16 -1.00
N ALA A 263 -19.79 -10.02 -0.71
CA ALA A 263 -20.09 -9.18 0.44
C ALA A 263 -21.53 -8.69 0.41
N SER A 264 -22.09 -8.46 1.60
CA SER A 264 -23.45 -8.03 1.85
C SER A 264 -23.94 -7.00 0.80
N PRO A 265 -25.16 -7.17 0.26
CA PRO A 265 -25.80 -6.17 -0.59
C PRO A 265 -25.95 -4.80 0.05
N LYS A 266 -25.73 -4.66 1.37
CA LYS A 266 -25.76 -3.37 2.09
C LYS A 266 -24.53 -2.49 1.83
N VAL A 267 -23.47 -3.04 1.22
CA VAL A 267 -22.27 -2.26 0.86
C VAL A 267 -22.43 -1.71 -0.56
N ASP A 268 -22.43 -0.38 -0.68
CA ASP A 268 -22.75 0.36 -1.90
C ASP A 268 -21.55 0.65 -2.80
N ALA A 269 -20.37 0.75 -2.20
CA ALA A 269 -19.14 1.10 -2.90
C ALA A 269 -17.95 0.39 -2.26
N VAL A 270 -17.02 -0.07 -3.10
CA VAL A 270 -15.82 -0.77 -2.64
C VAL A 270 -14.57 -0.09 -3.21
N PHE A 271 -13.73 0.39 -2.31
CA PHE A 271 -12.36 0.79 -2.61
C PHE A 271 -11.41 -0.33 -2.19
N THR A 272 -10.49 -0.71 -3.07
CA THR A 272 -9.49 -1.76 -2.86
C THR A 272 -8.06 -1.24 -2.89
N ALA A 273 -7.13 -2.07 -2.42
CA ALA A 273 -5.71 -1.74 -2.27
C ALA A 273 -4.84 -3.01 -2.33
N GLY A 274 -3.51 -2.86 -2.29
CA GLY A 274 -2.54 -3.95 -2.30
C GLY A 274 -2.00 -4.28 -3.69
N GLY A 275 -2.51 -3.62 -4.74
CA GLY A 275 -1.95 -3.63 -6.10
C GLY A 275 -1.26 -2.31 -6.46
N ASN A 276 -0.39 -2.33 -7.47
CA ASN A 276 0.32 -1.12 -7.95
C ASN A 276 -0.33 -0.43 -9.15
N ARG A 277 -1.47 -0.96 -9.63
CA ARG A 277 -2.19 -0.50 -10.82
C ARG A 277 -3.60 -0.09 -10.46
N GLN A 278 -4.13 0.85 -11.22
CA GLN A 278 -5.49 1.32 -11.07
C GLN A 278 -6.49 0.46 -11.85
N HIS A 279 -7.72 0.43 -11.37
CA HIS A 279 -8.87 -0.08 -12.11
C HIS A 279 -10.15 0.63 -11.65
N ASN A 280 -11.13 0.68 -12.55
CA ASN A 280 -12.48 1.13 -12.27
C ASN A 280 -13.46 0.11 -12.87
N CYS A 281 -13.95 -0.79 -12.02
CA CYS A 281 -14.84 -1.87 -12.42
C CYS A 281 -16.21 -1.72 -11.76
N THR A 282 -17.21 -2.35 -12.37
CA THR A 282 -18.51 -2.59 -11.74
C THR A 282 -18.63 -4.07 -11.42
N VAL A 283 -18.99 -4.40 -10.19
CA VAL A 283 -19.30 -5.77 -9.77
C VAL A 283 -20.76 -5.89 -9.40
N THR A 284 -21.34 -7.08 -9.55
CA THR A 284 -22.71 -7.37 -9.14
C THR A 284 -22.70 -7.94 -7.73
N ASP A 285 -23.49 -7.37 -6.83
CA ASP A 285 -23.65 -7.86 -5.46
C ASP A 285 -24.57 -9.11 -5.39
N PRO A 286 -24.71 -9.76 -4.22
CA PRO A 286 -25.56 -10.95 -4.09
C PRO A 286 -27.05 -10.72 -4.35
N ALA A 287 -27.53 -9.48 -4.30
CA ALA A 287 -28.92 -9.12 -4.60
C ALA A 287 -29.14 -8.75 -6.08
N GLY A 288 -28.08 -8.78 -6.91
CA GLY A 288 -28.13 -8.51 -8.34
C GLY A 288 -27.94 -7.04 -8.71
N TYR A 289 -27.56 -6.17 -7.76
CA TYR A 289 -27.36 -4.75 -8.02
C TYR A 289 -25.88 -4.44 -8.33
N PRO A 290 -25.61 -3.52 -9.27
CA PRO A 290 -24.24 -3.11 -9.56
C PRO A 290 -23.69 -2.25 -8.43
N ARG A 291 -22.40 -2.41 -8.11
CA ARG A 291 -21.64 -1.50 -7.24
C ARG A 291 -20.25 -1.22 -7.81
N ALA A 292 -19.75 -0.03 -7.52
CA ALA A 292 -18.41 0.38 -7.94
C ALA A 292 -17.34 -0.39 -7.15
N PHE A 293 -16.30 -0.83 -7.86
CA PHE A 293 -15.15 -1.56 -7.35
C PHE A 293 -13.88 -0.94 -7.95
N MET A 294 -13.13 -0.20 -7.14
CA MET A 294 -12.06 0.67 -7.64
C MET A 294 -10.75 0.52 -6.85
N GLN A 295 -9.63 0.79 -7.52
CA GLN A 295 -8.31 1.00 -6.91
C GLN A 295 -7.60 2.15 -7.63
N GLY A 296 -6.90 2.99 -6.87
CA GLY A 296 -6.25 4.22 -7.33
C GLY A 296 -4.73 4.10 -7.49
N ALA A 297 -4.25 3.12 -8.26
CA ALA A 297 -2.82 2.83 -8.43
C ALA A 297 -2.09 2.66 -7.08
N SER A 298 -0.97 3.35 -6.87
CA SER A 298 -0.21 3.40 -5.61
C SER A 298 0.69 4.64 -5.57
N ASN A 299 1.37 4.90 -4.45
CA ASN A 299 2.33 5.99 -4.25
C ASN A 299 1.73 7.40 -4.47
N GLY A 300 0.44 7.56 -4.15
CA GLY A 300 -0.31 8.80 -4.35
C GLY A 300 -0.51 9.18 -5.82
N ARG A 301 -0.34 8.24 -6.77
CA ARG A 301 -0.48 8.51 -8.22
C ARG A 301 -1.92 8.60 -8.70
N GLY A 302 -2.89 8.13 -7.91
CA GLY A 302 -4.30 8.11 -8.27
C GLY A 302 -5.20 8.43 -7.09
N VAL A 303 -6.36 9.03 -7.39
CA VAL A 303 -7.48 9.16 -6.46
C VAL A 303 -8.71 8.53 -7.13
N SER A 304 -9.26 7.49 -6.52
CA SER A 304 -10.54 6.92 -6.92
C SER A 304 -11.66 7.81 -6.44
N VAL A 305 -12.59 8.13 -7.34
CA VAL A 305 -13.75 9.00 -7.09
C VAL A 305 -15.00 8.20 -7.38
N ILE A 306 -15.89 8.10 -6.39
CA ILE A 306 -17.23 7.55 -6.54
C ILE A 306 -18.23 8.63 -6.10
N ASP A 307 -18.99 9.15 -7.05
CA ASP A 307 -20.09 10.07 -6.79
C ASP A 307 -21.37 9.27 -6.63
N VAL A 308 -21.98 9.33 -5.45
CA VAL A 308 -23.24 8.67 -5.13
C VAL A 308 -24.33 9.70 -4.88
N VAL A 309 -25.57 9.31 -5.18
CA VAL A 309 -26.77 10.07 -4.81
C VAL A 309 -27.51 9.29 -3.72
N VAL A 310 -27.74 9.92 -2.58
CA VAL A 310 -28.44 9.30 -1.44
C VAL A 310 -29.85 9.85 -1.35
N ASP A 311 -30.84 8.97 -1.21
CA ASP A 311 -32.22 9.36 -0.90
C ASP A 311 -32.35 9.74 0.59
N ARG A 312 -32.88 10.91 0.90
CA ARG A 312 -32.96 11.41 2.28
C ARG A 312 -33.94 10.62 3.15
N SER A 313 -34.96 10.02 2.55
CA SER A 313 -36.01 9.29 3.25
C SER A 313 -35.56 7.89 3.66
N THR A 314 -34.87 7.18 2.76
CA THR A 314 -34.34 5.83 3.02
C THR A 314 -32.93 5.87 3.61
N LYS A 315 -32.20 6.98 3.39
CA LYS A 315 -30.76 7.16 3.67
C LYS A 315 -29.86 6.25 2.84
N ASP A 316 -30.40 5.66 1.80
CA ASP A 316 -29.77 4.63 0.98
C ASP A 316 -29.34 5.19 -0.39
N VAL A 317 -28.34 4.56 -0.99
CA VAL A 317 -27.77 4.99 -2.27
C VAL A 317 -28.70 4.61 -3.42
N LEU A 318 -29.02 5.59 -4.27
CA LEU A 318 -29.62 5.36 -5.58
C LEU A 318 -28.53 4.87 -6.54
N ARG A 319 -28.26 3.56 -6.53
CA ARG A 319 -27.10 2.96 -7.24
C ARG A 319 -27.12 3.15 -8.75
N ASP A 320 -28.29 3.32 -9.35
CA ASP A 320 -28.47 3.64 -10.77
C ASP A 320 -27.98 5.06 -11.13
N ARG A 321 -27.76 5.92 -10.12
CA ARG A 321 -27.23 7.28 -10.25
C ARG A 321 -25.78 7.40 -9.78
N THR A 322 -25.11 6.28 -9.46
CA THR A 322 -23.68 6.28 -9.10
C THR A 322 -22.81 6.45 -10.34
N SER A 323 -21.78 7.30 -10.23
CA SER A 323 -20.73 7.42 -11.24
C SER A 323 -19.35 7.31 -10.61
N SER A 324 -18.36 6.86 -11.37
CA SER A 324 -17.01 6.65 -10.84
C SER A 324 -15.92 6.91 -11.87
N PHE A 325 -14.78 7.43 -11.40
CA PHE A 325 -13.56 7.59 -12.20
C PHE A 325 -12.29 7.61 -11.33
N ASN A 326 -11.14 7.26 -11.91
CA ASN A 326 -9.83 7.45 -11.30
C ASN A 326 -9.18 8.74 -11.81
N GLN A 327 -8.92 9.68 -10.91
CA GLN A 327 -8.12 10.88 -11.19
C GLN A 327 -6.63 10.54 -11.12
N ILE A 328 -5.90 10.75 -12.21
CA ILE A 328 -4.43 10.68 -12.20
C ILE A 328 -3.90 11.93 -11.49
N VAL A 329 -3.00 11.75 -10.53
CA VAL A 329 -2.34 12.83 -9.80
C VAL A 329 -1.12 13.30 -10.59
N THR A 330 -1.34 14.04 -11.66
CA THR A 330 -0.26 14.54 -12.52
C THR A 330 0.58 15.63 -11.84
N ARG A 331 1.78 15.88 -12.35
CA ARG A 331 2.71 16.87 -11.79
C ARG A 331 2.68 18.24 -12.49
N ASP A 332 1.69 18.46 -13.33
CA ASP A 332 1.51 19.65 -14.16
C ASP A 332 0.61 20.73 -13.52
N ILE A 333 0.11 20.49 -12.30
CA ILE A 333 -0.62 21.48 -11.50
C ILE A 333 0.28 22.10 -10.42
N THR A 334 -0.16 23.22 -9.84
CA THR A 334 0.53 23.78 -8.67
C THR A 334 0.35 22.86 -7.46
N PRO A 335 1.43 22.37 -6.81
CA PRO A 335 1.32 21.53 -5.62
C PRO A 335 0.71 22.29 -4.45
N ASP A 336 0.06 21.58 -3.50
CA ASP A 336 -0.47 22.22 -2.31
C ASP A 336 0.67 22.76 -1.45
N ARG A 337 0.62 24.06 -1.18
CA ARG A 337 1.69 24.79 -0.50
C ARG A 337 1.95 24.27 0.91
N ALA A 338 0.91 23.99 1.69
CA ALA A 338 1.07 23.58 3.09
C ALA A 338 1.64 22.17 3.17
N THR A 339 1.18 21.26 2.31
CA THR A 339 1.75 19.91 2.20
C THR A 339 3.18 19.95 1.68
N ALA A 340 3.49 20.79 0.68
CA ALA A 340 4.86 20.96 0.17
C ALA A 340 5.83 21.44 1.26
N GLU A 341 5.44 22.43 2.07
CA GLU A 341 6.27 22.92 3.18
C GLU A 341 6.56 21.82 4.22
N LEU A 342 5.58 20.96 4.51
CA LEU A 342 5.77 19.82 5.41
C LEU A 342 6.76 18.81 4.83
N VAL A 343 6.61 18.46 3.55
CA VAL A 343 7.50 17.54 2.84
C VAL A 343 8.92 18.09 2.78
N ASP A 344 9.07 19.38 2.46
CA ASP A 344 10.38 20.05 2.40
C ASP A 344 11.06 20.08 3.78
N SER A 345 10.30 20.26 4.86
CA SER A 345 10.82 20.19 6.23
C SER A 345 11.37 18.79 6.56
N ALA A 346 10.62 17.74 6.23
CA ALA A 346 11.05 16.35 6.43
C ALA A 346 12.31 16.04 5.62
N LYS A 347 12.33 16.45 4.35
CA LYS A 347 13.47 16.31 3.45
C LYS A 347 14.71 17.02 3.98
N ALA A 348 14.58 18.27 4.44
CA ALA A 348 15.70 19.07 4.95
C ALA A 348 16.32 18.44 6.21
N MET A 349 15.50 17.87 7.10
CA MET A 349 16.00 17.23 8.32
C MET A 349 16.79 15.94 8.06
N VAL A 350 16.47 15.21 6.99
CA VAL A 350 17.24 14.01 6.60
C VAL A 350 18.38 14.32 5.66
N GLU A 351 18.49 15.54 5.13
CA GLU A 351 19.46 15.90 4.10
C GLU A 351 20.91 15.66 4.56
N SER A 352 21.26 16.07 5.78
CA SER A 352 22.61 15.82 6.32
C SER A 352 22.90 14.33 6.50
N ILE A 353 21.89 13.53 6.84
CA ILE A 353 22.04 12.08 7.03
C ILE A 353 22.19 11.42 5.65
N ALA A 354 21.33 11.78 4.70
CA ALA A 354 21.36 11.28 3.33
C ALA A 354 22.70 11.58 2.62
N HIS A 355 23.32 12.73 2.89
CA HIS A 355 24.62 13.11 2.34
C HIS A 355 25.83 12.60 3.13
N SER A 356 25.62 11.98 4.29
CA SER A 356 26.73 11.42 5.07
C SER A 356 27.40 10.29 4.29
N VAL A 357 28.71 10.41 4.08
CA VAL A 357 29.50 9.39 3.38
C VAL A 357 29.69 8.21 4.32
N VAL A 358 29.23 7.04 3.91
CA VAL A 358 29.30 5.79 4.69
C VAL A 358 30.39 4.86 4.17
N GLY A 359 31.00 5.14 3.03
CA GLY A 359 32.10 4.38 2.47
C GLY A 359 32.53 4.87 1.10
N THR A 360 33.32 4.09 0.39
CA THR A 360 33.75 4.37 -0.98
C THR A 360 33.78 3.06 -1.75
N VAL A 361 33.33 3.06 -3.01
CA VAL A 361 33.44 1.90 -3.89
C VAL A 361 34.38 2.20 -5.06
N THR A 362 35.25 1.25 -5.41
CA THR A 362 36.34 1.49 -6.37
C THR A 362 35.87 1.59 -7.83
N THR A 363 34.73 0.98 -8.14
CA THR A 363 34.09 0.97 -9.47
C THR A 363 32.58 0.95 -9.30
N ASN A 364 31.82 1.22 -10.37
CA ASN A 364 30.36 1.07 -10.33
C ASN A 364 29.99 -0.39 -10.02
N ILE A 365 29.10 -0.59 -9.05
CA ILE A 365 28.59 -1.90 -8.66
C ILE A 365 27.08 -1.92 -8.98
N GLY A 366 26.73 -2.56 -10.09
CA GLY A 366 25.37 -2.59 -10.61
C GLY A 366 24.57 -3.84 -10.22
N ARG A 367 23.25 -3.71 -10.31
CA ARG A 367 22.25 -4.78 -10.13
C ARG A 367 22.00 -5.61 -11.39
N ASP A 368 22.66 -5.27 -12.50
CA ASP A 368 22.59 -6.02 -13.75
C ASP A 368 23.00 -7.48 -13.51
N ARG A 369 22.15 -8.38 -13.99
CA ARG A 369 22.32 -9.82 -13.79
C ARG A 369 23.11 -10.41 -14.94
N VAL A 370 24.10 -11.23 -14.61
CA VAL A 370 24.78 -12.08 -15.60
C VAL A 370 23.90 -13.26 -15.98
N ALA A 371 24.34 -14.12 -16.91
CA ALA A 371 23.55 -15.24 -17.41
C ALA A 371 23.07 -16.19 -16.28
N SER A 372 23.85 -16.36 -15.22
CA SER A 372 23.47 -17.14 -14.04
C SER A 372 22.37 -16.52 -13.19
N GLY A 373 21.98 -15.27 -13.44
CA GLY A 373 21.05 -14.51 -12.62
C GLY A 373 21.71 -13.74 -11.46
N GLU A 374 23.00 -13.98 -11.20
CA GLU A 374 23.80 -13.30 -10.18
C GLU A 374 24.09 -11.83 -10.57
N SER A 375 24.22 -10.93 -9.59
CA SER A 375 24.66 -9.55 -9.80
C SER A 375 25.74 -9.17 -8.79
N ALA A 376 26.68 -8.32 -9.20
CA ALA A 376 27.78 -7.90 -8.34
C ALA A 376 27.27 -7.14 -7.09
N LEU A 377 26.21 -6.34 -7.24
CA LEU A 377 25.59 -5.64 -6.13
C LEU A 377 24.84 -6.59 -5.18
N GLY A 378 24.13 -7.58 -5.71
CA GLY A 378 23.48 -8.61 -4.88
C GLY A 378 24.49 -9.38 -4.03
N ASN A 379 25.64 -9.72 -4.62
CA ASN A 379 26.74 -10.37 -3.90
C ASN A 379 27.30 -9.50 -2.76
N LEU A 380 27.51 -8.21 -3.02
CA LEU A 380 27.96 -7.25 -2.01
C LEU A 380 26.97 -7.18 -0.85
N ILE A 381 25.67 -7.09 -1.15
CA ILE A 381 24.61 -7.04 -0.15
C ILE A 381 24.59 -8.32 0.69
N ALA A 382 24.67 -9.49 0.05
CA ALA A 382 24.71 -10.75 0.77
C ALA A 382 25.97 -10.87 1.66
N ASP A 383 27.12 -10.39 1.22
CA ASP A 383 28.33 -10.33 2.05
C ASP A 383 28.15 -9.42 3.26
N ALA A 384 27.55 -8.24 3.05
CA ALA A 384 27.25 -7.30 4.13
C ALA A 384 26.28 -7.88 5.17
N GLN A 385 25.22 -8.54 4.71
CA GLN A 385 24.25 -9.22 5.57
C GLN A 385 24.90 -10.37 6.34
N LEU A 386 25.75 -11.18 5.70
CA LEU A 386 26.50 -12.24 6.38
C LEU A 386 27.44 -11.66 7.44
N ALA A 387 28.17 -10.60 7.13
CA ALA A 387 29.09 -9.95 8.07
C ALA A 387 28.36 -9.46 9.33
N LYS A 388 27.19 -8.83 9.16
CA LYS A 388 26.33 -8.40 10.29
C LYS A 388 25.76 -9.59 11.07
N ALA A 389 25.46 -10.68 10.38
CA ALA A 389 24.84 -11.87 10.98
C ALA A 389 25.84 -12.86 11.63
N ALA A 390 27.14 -12.72 11.37
CA ALA A 390 28.17 -13.60 11.89
C ALA A 390 28.15 -13.75 13.42
N PRO A 391 27.93 -12.70 14.24
CA PRO A 391 27.81 -12.83 15.69
C PRO A 391 26.62 -13.69 16.15
N ALA A 392 25.56 -13.80 15.33
CA ALA A 392 24.41 -14.67 15.57
C ALA A 392 24.57 -16.08 14.97
N GLY A 393 25.79 -16.42 14.53
CA GLY A 393 26.17 -17.74 14.03
C GLY A 393 25.75 -18.02 12.60
N ALA A 394 25.38 -17.01 11.80
CA ALA A 394 25.10 -17.21 10.38
C ALA A 394 26.34 -17.69 9.62
N GLN A 395 26.15 -18.67 8.74
CA GLN A 395 27.20 -19.25 7.90
C GLN A 395 27.08 -18.80 6.44
N LEU A 396 25.89 -18.35 6.05
CA LEU A 396 25.59 -17.83 4.73
C LEU A 396 24.50 -16.76 4.80
N ALA A 397 24.42 -15.94 3.76
CA ALA A 397 23.30 -15.05 3.51
C ALA A 397 22.79 -15.20 2.08
N LEU A 398 21.49 -14.94 1.90
CA LEU A 398 20.81 -14.95 0.60
C LEU A 398 19.92 -13.71 0.51
N THR A 399 20.02 -12.97 -0.61
CA THR A 399 19.18 -11.78 -0.84
C THR A 399 18.45 -11.86 -2.18
N ASN A 400 17.20 -11.42 -2.23
CA ASN A 400 16.40 -11.45 -3.44
C ASN A 400 16.71 -10.25 -4.35
N PRO A 401 16.81 -10.45 -5.68
CA PRO A 401 17.19 -9.38 -6.61
C PRO A 401 16.13 -8.27 -6.70
N SER A 402 14.86 -8.59 -6.47
CA SER A 402 13.75 -7.63 -6.46
C SER A 402 13.78 -6.64 -5.29
N GLY A 403 14.56 -6.94 -4.25
CA GLY A 403 14.84 -6.03 -3.14
C GLY A 403 15.88 -4.95 -3.46
N ILE A 404 16.63 -5.08 -4.56
CA ILE A 404 17.73 -4.19 -4.95
C ILE A 404 17.21 -3.15 -5.96
N ARG A 405 17.18 -1.87 -5.57
CA ARG A 405 16.41 -0.83 -6.27
C ARG A 405 17.23 0.20 -7.04
N ALA A 406 18.51 0.34 -6.71
CA ALA A 406 19.45 1.24 -7.39
C ALA A 406 20.84 0.58 -7.54
N ASP A 407 21.72 1.21 -8.33
CA ASP A 407 23.13 0.83 -8.46
C ASP A 407 24.00 1.70 -7.54
N LEU A 408 25.19 1.20 -7.16
CA LEU A 408 26.20 2.02 -6.48
C LEU A 408 27.19 2.60 -7.51
N GLN A 409 27.34 3.93 -7.49
CA GLN A 409 28.31 4.64 -8.32
C GLN A 409 29.70 4.64 -7.68
N SER A 410 30.74 4.60 -8.51
CA SER A 410 32.14 4.70 -8.08
C SER A 410 32.41 5.98 -7.30
N GLY A 411 33.33 5.89 -6.33
CA GLY A 411 33.67 6.99 -5.44
C GLY A 411 32.92 6.93 -4.10
N PRO A 412 32.81 8.07 -3.40
CA PRO A 412 32.13 8.15 -2.11
C PRO A 412 30.68 7.67 -2.19
N VAL A 413 30.30 6.77 -1.31
CA VAL A 413 28.92 6.27 -1.18
C VAL A 413 28.29 6.92 0.03
N THR A 414 27.15 7.57 -0.16
CA THR A 414 26.39 8.19 0.94
C THR A 414 25.34 7.24 1.51
N TYR A 415 24.84 7.54 2.71
CA TYR A 415 23.72 6.79 3.28
C TYR A 415 22.48 6.85 2.39
N GLY A 416 22.20 8.00 1.75
CA GLY A 416 21.12 8.13 0.77
C GLY A 416 21.28 7.18 -0.42
N ALA A 417 22.51 6.96 -0.90
CA ALA A 417 22.79 5.99 -1.94
C ALA A 417 22.55 4.54 -1.46
N VAL A 418 22.92 4.21 -0.21
CA VAL A 418 22.64 2.90 0.38
C VAL A 418 21.13 2.67 0.53
N PHE A 419 20.40 3.67 1.03
CA PHE A 419 18.95 3.61 1.16
C PHE A 419 18.26 3.46 -0.20
N ALA A 420 18.73 4.17 -1.24
CA ALA A 420 18.21 3.99 -2.61
C ALA A 420 18.43 2.56 -3.14
N VAL A 421 19.50 1.87 -2.70
CA VAL A 421 19.75 0.46 -3.05
C VAL A 421 18.79 -0.48 -2.31
N GLN A 422 18.55 -0.28 -1.01
CA GLN A 422 17.64 -1.10 -0.18
C GLN A 422 16.64 -0.21 0.59
N PRO A 423 15.57 0.31 -0.04
CA PRO A 423 14.69 1.31 0.59
C PRO A 423 13.69 0.69 1.58
N PHE A 424 13.56 -0.63 1.59
CA PHE A 424 12.58 -1.32 2.43
C PHE A 424 13.02 -1.50 3.87
N THR A 425 14.31 -1.26 4.19
CA THR A 425 14.85 -1.37 5.55
C THR A 425 14.39 -2.66 6.26
N ASN A 426 14.36 -3.77 5.53
CA ASN A 426 13.77 -5.00 6.06
C ASN A 426 14.54 -5.46 7.30
N PRO A 427 13.85 -5.90 8.37
CA PRO A 427 14.50 -6.65 9.43
C PRO A 427 15.28 -7.83 8.82
N LEU A 428 16.53 -7.97 9.22
CA LEU A 428 17.42 -9.05 8.85
C LEU A 428 17.32 -10.13 9.93
N ARG A 429 17.06 -11.36 9.51
CA ARG A 429 16.81 -12.50 10.38
C ARG A 429 17.77 -13.64 10.08
N VAL A 430 18.26 -14.28 11.13
CA VAL A 430 19.01 -15.53 11.03
C VAL A 430 18.07 -16.67 11.37
N VAL A 431 17.91 -17.62 10.43
CA VAL A 431 17.11 -18.84 10.62
C VAL A 431 17.97 -20.08 10.48
N THR A 432 17.59 -21.15 11.15
CA THR A 432 18.19 -22.48 11.01
C THR A 432 17.39 -23.30 9.98
N LEU A 433 18.07 -23.81 8.95
CA LEU A 433 17.52 -24.72 7.94
C LEU A 433 18.27 -26.04 7.92
N THR A 434 17.61 -27.12 7.49
CA THR A 434 18.31 -28.32 7.02
C THR A 434 18.90 -28.09 5.62
N GLY A 435 19.88 -28.89 5.21
CA GLY A 435 20.42 -28.80 3.86
C GLY A 435 19.38 -29.10 2.77
N ALA A 436 18.40 -29.96 3.07
CA ALA A 436 17.25 -30.21 2.21
C ALA A 436 16.36 -28.96 2.06
N GLN A 437 16.08 -28.25 3.16
CA GLN A 437 15.31 -27.00 3.13
C GLN A 437 16.07 -25.88 2.38
N LEU A 438 17.38 -25.74 2.63
CA LEU A 438 18.23 -24.78 1.91
C LEU A 438 18.22 -25.06 0.40
N ARG A 439 18.35 -26.34 0.00
CA ARG A 439 18.24 -26.73 -1.41
C ARG A 439 16.84 -26.44 -1.96
N ALA A 440 15.78 -26.76 -1.22
CA ALA A 440 14.41 -26.47 -1.65
C ALA A 440 14.20 -24.96 -1.88
N ALA A 441 14.72 -24.10 -1.01
CA ALA A 441 14.66 -22.64 -1.18
C ALA A 441 15.41 -22.18 -2.44
N LEU A 442 16.57 -22.76 -2.74
CA LEU A 442 17.30 -22.45 -3.98
C LEU A 442 16.61 -23.03 -5.23
N GLU A 443 15.97 -24.19 -5.14
CA GLU A 443 15.19 -24.74 -6.25
C GLU A 443 13.96 -23.88 -6.56
N GLN A 444 13.38 -23.26 -5.53
CA GLN A 444 12.28 -22.31 -5.67
C GLN A 444 12.66 -21.07 -6.46
N GLN A 445 13.93 -20.82 -6.81
CA GLN A 445 14.37 -19.76 -7.76
C GLN A 445 13.83 -19.99 -9.18
N PHE A 446 13.48 -21.23 -9.50
CA PHE A 446 13.05 -21.67 -10.83
C PHE A 446 11.60 -22.16 -10.82
N GLY A 447 10.89 -21.94 -11.91
CA GLY A 447 9.51 -22.40 -12.01
C GLY A 447 8.75 -21.78 -13.17
N THR A 448 7.44 -21.76 -13.05
CA THR A 448 6.52 -21.09 -13.98
C THR A 448 5.67 -20.11 -13.19
N ARG A 449 5.57 -18.87 -13.65
CA ARG A 449 4.68 -17.86 -13.07
C ARG A 449 3.23 -18.16 -13.46
N ALA A 450 2.28 -17.49 -12.80
CA ALA A 450 0.85 -17.65 -13.06
C ALA A 450 0.46 -17.34 -14.52
N ASP A 451 1.20 -16.45 -15.18
CA ASP A 451 1.03 -16.08 -16.58
C ASP A 451 1.67 -17.07 -17.58
N GLY A 452 2.24 -18.18 -17.09
CA GLY A 452 2.94 -19.17 -17.91
C GLY A 452 4.38 -18.81 -18.25
N SER A 453 4.88 -17.63 -17.86
CA SER A 453 6.27 -17.23 -18.11
C SER A 453 7.24 -18.00 -17.20
N PRO A 454 8.49 -18.26 -17.64
CA PRO A 454 9.48 -18.91 -16.80
C PRO A 454 9.87 -18.01 -15.63
N ARG A 455 9.78 -18.55 -14.41
CA ARG A 455 10.32 -17.93 -13.21
C ARG A 455 11.83 -18.20 -13.14
N HIS A 456 12.60 -17.13 -13.08
CA HIS A 456 14.05 -17.17 -12.93
C HIS A 456 14.46 -16.02 -11.99
N GLU A 457 14.36 -16.28 -10.69
CA GLU A 457 14.61 -15.29 -9.63
C GLU A 457 15.74 -15.77 -8.74
N VAL A 458 16.96 -15.67 -9.28
CA VAL A 458 18.16 -16.12 -8.59
C VAL A 458 18.47 -15.20 -7.40
N LEU A 459 18.45 -15.77 -6.20
CA LEU A 459 18.92 -15.16 -4.95
C LEU A 459 20.43 -14.96 -5.04
N ALA A 460 20.89 -13.76 -4.71
CA ALA A 460 22.32 -13.50 -4.67
C ALA A 460 22.93 -14.11 -3.41
N PRO A 461 23.94 -14.98 -3.54
CA PRO A 461 24.60 -15.63 -2.41
C PRO A 461 25.73 -14.79 -1.80
N SER A 462 25.96 -14.94 -0.50
CA SER A 462 27.21 -14.48 0.14
C SER A 462 28.42 -15.28 -0.36
N ALA A 463 29.63 -14.75 -0.17
CA ALA A 463 30.88 -15.35 -0.65
C ALA A 463 31.14 -16.77 -0.13
N THR A 464 30.42 -17.21 0.90
CA THR A 464 30.52 -18.57 1.44
C THR A 464 29.70 -19.60 0.66
N VAL A 465 28.82 -19.20 -0.27
CA VAL A 465 27.92 -20.13 -0.97
C VAL A 465 28.27 -20.18 -2.44
N HIS A 466 28.47 -21.40 -2.95
CA HIS A 466 28.65 -21.65 -4.39
C HIS A 466 27.75 -22.79 -4.85
N TYR A 467 27.16 -22.66 -6.04
CA TYR A 467 26.39 -23.74 -6.67
C TYR A 467 26.34 -23.57 -8.20
N VAL A 468 25.86 -24.61 -8.88
CA VAL A 468 25.66 -24.62 -10.33
C VAL A 468 24.18 -24.77 -10.64
N VAL A 469 23.69 -23.97 -11.58
CA VAL A 469 22.37 -24.12 -12.19
C VAL A 469 22.50 -25.02 -13.43
N ASP A 470 21.80 -26.13 -13.42
CA ASP A 470 21.65 -27.02 -14.57
C ASP A 470 20.38 -26.65 -15.33
N ASP A 471 20.53 -25.96 -16.47
CA ASP A 471 19.40 -25.48 -17.25
C ASP A 471 18.61 -26.61 -17.92
N ARG A 472 19.25 -27.78 -18.08
CA ARG A 472 18.63 -28.98 -18.67
C ARG A 472 17.88 -29.82 -17.65
N ALA A 473 18.20 -29.68 -16.37
CA ALA A 473 17.50 -30.40 -15.31
C ALA A 473 16.05 -29.91 -15.15
N PRO A 474 15.12 -30.81 -14.76
CA PRO A 474 13.73 -30.43 -14.49
C PRO A 474 13.62 -29.45 -13.33
N ILE A 475 12.55 -28.64 -13.31
CA ILE A 475 12.22 -27.76 -12.18
C ILE A 475 12.17 -28.59 -10.89
N GLY A 476 12.85 -28.12 -9.84
CA GLY A 476 13.00 -28.85 -8.58
C GLY A 476 14.30 -29.65 -8.47
N SER A 477 15.10 -29.73 -9.54
CA SER A 477 16.41 -30.41 -9.56
C SER A 477 17.49 -29.61 -10.30
N LYS A 478 17.35 -28.28 -10.40
CA LYS A 478 18.26 -27.41 -11.14
C LYS A 478 19.52 -27.03 -10.35
N VAL A 479 19.49 -27.08 -9.03
CA VAL A 479 20.60 -26.69 -8.16
C VAL A 479 21.52 -27.88 -7.93
N ALA A 480 22.69 -27.84 -8.57
CA ALA A 480 23.76 -28.83 -8.43
C ALA A 480 24.96 -28.24 -7.65
N ASP A 481 25.83 -29.13 -7.16
CA ASP A 481 27.15 -28.80 -6.61
C ASP A 481 27.14 -27.71 -5.52
N LEU A 482 26.04 -27.64 -4.75
CA LEU A 482 25.85 -26.67 -3.67
C LEU A 482 26.84 -26.89 -2.52
N THR A 483 27.59 -25.84 -2.21
CA THR A 483 28.56 -25.80 -1.10
C THR A 483 28.33 -24.58 -0.21
N VAL A 484 28.65 -24.73 1.07
CA VAL A 484 28.70 -23.65 2.07
C VAL A 484 30.07 -23.71 2.75
N GLY A 485 30.83 -22.61 2.73
CA GLY A 485 32.20 -22.56 3.23
C GLY A 485 33.14 -23.54 2.53
N GLY A 486 32.86 -23.86 1.25
CA GLY A 486 33.60 -24.86 0.48
C GLY A 486 33.25 -26.32 0.79
N VAL A 487 32.31 -26.58 1.71
CA VAL A 487 31.86 -27.93 2.07
C VAL A 487 30.54 -28.26 1.36
N PRO A 488 30.40 -29.44 0.72
CA PRO A 488 29.15 -29.86 0.12
C PRO A 488 27.99 -29.90 1.12
N VAL A 489 26.83 -29.39 0.69
CA VAL A 489 25.64 -29.35 1.56
C VAL A 489 25.02 -30.73 1.70
N ALA A 490 25.19 -31.35 2.87
CA ALA A 490 24.49 -32.57 3.28
C ALA A 490 23.01 -32.28 3.59
N ALA A 491 22.11 -33.18 3.19
CA ALA A 491 20.65 -32.98 3.28
C ALA A 491 20.15 -32.82 4.73
N ASP A 492 20.72 -33.57 5.67
CA ASP A 492 20.45 -33.52 7.10
C ASP A 492 21.35 -32.55 7.87
N GLY A 493 22.31 -31.91 7.18
CA GLY A 493 23.15 -30.86 7.75
C GLY A 493 22.32 -29.67 8.21
N VAL A 494 22.84 -28.92 9.18
CA VAL A 494 22.17 -27.76 9.79
C VAL A 494 22.90 -26.49 9.40
N TYR A 495 22.17 -25.54 8.81
CA TYR A 495 22.73 -24.32 8.26
C TYR A 495 22.03 -23.10 8.85
N ARG A 496 22.80 -22.15 9.37
CA ARG A 496 22.28 -20.85 9.82
C ARG A 496 22.38 -19.83 8.69
N VAL A 497 21.24 -19.32 8.25
CA VAL A 497 21.09 -18.50 7.05
C VAL A 497 20.57 -17.12 7.43
N ALA A 498 21.27 -16.06 7.03
CA ALA A 498 20.79 -14.70 7.12
C ALA A 498 19.97 -14.33 5.89
N ILE A 499 18.74 -13.90 6.09
CA ILE A 499 17.80 -13.48 5.05
C ILE A 499 16.94 -12.32 5.57
N SER A 500 16.36 -11.52 4.68
CA SER A 500 15.37 -10.52 5.10
C SER A 500 14.13 -11.19 5.68
N SER A 501 13.41 -10.49 6.56
CA SER A 501 12.12 -10.94 7.12
C SER A 501 11.11 -11.22 6.00
N PHE A 502 11.16 -10.46 4.91
CA PHE A 502 10.39 -10.71 3.68
C PHE A 502 10.64 -12.11 3.10
N LEU A 503 11.90 -12.55 2.99
CA LEU A 503 12.21 -13.91 2.54
C LEU A 503 11.86 -14.95 3.61
N ALA A 504 12.10 -14.66 4.89
CA ALA A 504 11.75 -15.55 6.00
C ALA A 504 10.24 -15.85 6.05
N SER A 505 9.39 -14.88 5.68
CA SER A 505 7.94 -15.06 5.55
C SER A 505 7.50 -15.67 4.22
N GLY A 506 8.43 -16.15 3.39
CA GLY A 506 8.17 -16.80 2.11
C GLY A 506 7.86 -15.84 0.96
N GLY A 507 8.30 -14.59 1.06
CA GLY A 507 8.22 -13.59 0.00
C GLY A 507 8.76 -14.11 -1.34
N ASN A 508 8.23 -13.57 -2.43
CA ASN A 508 8.47 -14.02 -3.81
C ASN A 508 8.21 -15.52 -4.07
N GLY A 509 7.50 -16.21 -3.17
CA GLY A 509 7.23 -17.65 -3.29
C GLY A 509 8.35 -18.54 -2.75
N PHE A 510 9.31 -18.00 -1.99
CA PHE A 510 10.35 -18.78 -1.31
C PHE A 510 9.83 -19.46 -0.03
N THR A 511 8.76 -20.25 -0.15
CA THR A 511 8.04 -20.83 0.98
C THR A 511 8.88 -21.76 1.84
N ALA A 512 9.97 -22.33 1.32
CA ALA A 512 10.86 -23.20 2.09
C ALA A 512 11.52 -22.48 3.28
N PHE A 513 11.63 -21.14 3.24
CA PHE A 513 12.16 -20.37 4.37
C PHE A 513 11.20 -20.29 5.56
N LYS A 514 9.89 -20.51 5.35
CA LYS A 514 8.89 -20.53 6.43
C LYS A 514 9.12 -21.66 7.43
N ASP A 515 9.77 -22.73 6.99
CA ASP A 515 10.11 -23.88 7.83
C ASP A 515 11.42 -23.66 8.63
N GLY A 516 12.00 -22.46 8.56
CA GLY A 516 13.15 -22.05 9.33
C GLY A 516 12.84 -21.97 10.82
N ARG A 517 13.74 -22.52 11.63
CA ARG A 517 13.63 -22.53 13.10
C ARG A 517 14.68 -21.66 13.77
N ASP A 518 14.59 -21.47 15.07
CA ASP A 518 15.55 -20.71 15.91
C ASP A 518 15.84 -19.30 15.36
N ALA A 519 14.79 -18.63 14.89
CA ALA A 519 14.85 -17.30 14.30
C ALA A 519 15.39 -16.27 15.29
N VAL A 520 16.36 -15.46 14.84
CA VAL A 520 16.90 -14.33 15.60
C VAL A 520 16.93 -13.11 14.69
N ASP A 521 16.31 -12.01 15.12
CA ASP A 521 16.41 -10.72 14.44
C ASP A 521 17.69 -10.00 14.86
N ILE A 522 18.41 -9.45 13.88
CA ILE A 522 19.76 -8.90 14.06
C ILE A 522 19.86 -7.44 13.60
N GLY A 523 18.73 -6.72 13.52
CA GLY A 523 18.62 -5.35 13.00
C GLY A 523 18.26 -5.35 11.52
N GLU A 524 18.53 -4.26 10.80
CA GLU A 524 18.06 -4.06 9.42
C GLU A 524 19.11 -4.40 8.34
N ASP A 525 18.62 -4.72 7.14
CA ASP A 525 19.42 -5.03 5.97
C ASP A 525 20.22 -3.82 5.42
N THR A 526 19.64 -2.62 5.50
CA THR A 526 20.24 -1.36 5.03
C THR A 526 21.40 -0.94 5.93
N ASP A 527 21.26 -1.14 7.25
CA ASP A 527 22.35 -0.94 8.20
C ASP A 527 23.47 -1.97 8.01
N ALA A 528 23.15 -3.20 7.58
CA ALA A 528 24.17 -4.19 7.22
C ALA A 528 25.09 -3.67 6.11
N LEU A 529 24.51 -3.17 5.01
CA LEU A 529 25.27 -2.60 3.89
C LEU A 529 26.01 -1.33 4.30
N THR A 530 25.36 -0.45 5.07
CA THR A 530 25.97 0.79 5.59
C THR A 530 27.21 0.48 6.43
N THR A 531 27.10 -0.43 7.39
CA THR A 531 28.21 -0.84 8.26
C THR A 531 29.31 -1.55 7.47
N TYR A 532 28.94 -2.40 6.50
CA TYR A 532 29.94 -3.09 5.69
C TYR A 532 30.78 -2.12 4.85
N LEU A 533 30.13 -1.13 4.21
CA LEU A 533 30.80 -0.09 3.42
C LEU A 533 31.73 0.78 4.27
N SER A 534 31.39 1.03 5.54
CA SER A 534 32.23 1.85 6.43
C SER A 534 33.46 1.09 6.90
N VAL A 535 33.31 -0.20 7.22
CA VAL A 535 34.40 -1.06 7.71
C VAL A 535 35.37 -1.47 6.58
N HIS A 536 34.87 -1.69 5.36
CA HIS A 536 35.64 -2.27 4.26
C HIS A 536 36.02 -1.23 3.18
N SER A 537 36.01 0.06 3.51
CA SER A 537 36.27 1.14 2.55
C SER A 537 37.76 1.22 2.16
N PRO A 538 38.12 1.30 0.87
CA PRO A 538 37.23 1.24 -0.28
C PRO A 538 36.82 -0.19 -0.65
N VAL A 539 35.54 -0.39 -0.92
CA VAL A 539 34.96 -1.69 -1.32
C VAL A 539 35.16 -1.91 -2.82
N ALA A 540 35.70 -3.08 -3.18
CA ALA A 540 35.81 -3.51 -4.56
C ALA A 540 34.52 -4.17 -5.06
N ARG A 541 34.28 -4.12 -6.38
CA ARG A 541 33.19 -4.84 -7.03
C ARG A 541 33.39 -6.36 -6.83
N PRO A 542 32.43 -7.09 -6.21
CA PRO A 542 32.51 -8.54 -6.11
C PRO A 542 32.47 -9.22 -7.48
N ALA A 543 33.17 -10.35 -7.61
CA ALA A 543 33.03 -11.23 -8.75
C ALA A 543 31.62 -11.87 -8.76
N THR A 544 31.15 -12.23 -9.96
CA THR A 544 29.89 -12.96 -10.19
C THR A 544 30.19 -14.38 -10.63
N ASP A 545 30.85 -15.13 -9.75
CA ASP A 545 31.33 -16.50 -9.93
C ASP A 545 30.82 -17.44 -8.82
N ARG A 546 29.82 -17.02 -8.04
CA ARG A 546 29.21 -17.82 -6.99
C ARG A 546 28.12 -18.73 -7.55
N VAL A 547 27.50 -18.34 -8.65
CA VAL A 547 26.49 -19.14 -9.36
C VAL A 547 26.97 -19.47 -10.77
N GLY A 548 27.30 -20.74 -11.01
CA GLY A 548 27.63 -21.25 -12.34
C GLY A 548 26.38 -21.67 -13.13
N VAL A 549 26.51 -21.82 -14.45
CA VAL A 549 25.48 -22.39 -15.34
C VAL A 549 26.11 -23.47 -16.21
N ARG A 550 25.42 -24.59 -16.44
CA ARG A 550 25.88 -25.65 -17.36
C ARG A 550 24.77 -26.29 -18.20
#